data_AF-A0A971Q0P8-F1
#
_entry.id   AF-A0A971Q0P8-F1
#
_cell.length_a   1.000
_cell.length_b   1.000
_cell.length_c   1.000
_cell.angle_alpha   90.00
_cell.angle_beta   90.00
_cell.angle_gamma   90.00
#
_symmetry.space_group_name_H-M   'P 1'
#
loop_
_entity.id
_entity.type
_entity.pdbx_description
1 polymer ?
#
loop_
_entity_poly.entity_id
_entity_poly.type
_entity_poly.pdbx_seq_one_letter_code
_entity_poly.pdbx_strand_id
1 'polypeptide(L)'
;MEARMVQDDLNLMLEKSLDVSREIVTSIDSRLNQIGEEEQVLEDEALTTELPDSSPIQPKAKIRIYELARGLGINSRDLIYRMQAAGYSYDNPLNTIDEVTAGIIIDRMNSLNEDEQDNFIQIQDQPPAEITAQENELAQAQPLNLVNPVTNDNPLEIDNLEALEAWVESLKKAHPYVAVKALYDKGYSIRAIAKLLERGQGEVSLILNLVNKKRACM
;
A
#
# COMPACT_ATOMS: atom_id res chain seq x y z
N MET A 1 -54.52 24.30 22.64
CA MET A 1 -54.98 23.71 21.36
C MET A 1 -53.79 23.34 20.50
N GLU A 2 -52.86 24.27 20.30
CA GLU A 2 -51.62 24.09 19.52
C GLU A 2 -50.72 22.93 19.99
N ALA A 3 -50.50 22.77 21.31
CA ALA A 3 -49.68 21.67 21.84
C ALA A 3 -50.24 20.27 21.50
N ARG A 4 -51.57 20.12 21.39
CA ARG A 4 -52.20 18.85 21.01
C ARG A 4 -52.02 18.57 19.51
N MET A 5 -52.11 19.60 18.68
CA MET A 5 -51.88 19.50 17.24
C MET A 5 -50.43 19.09 16.92
N VAL A 6 -49.46 19.63 17.66
CA VAL A 6 -48.04 19.24 17.55
C VAL A 6 -47.83 17.79 17.99
N GLN A 7 -48.50 17.35 19.05
CA GLN A 7 -48.42 15.96 19.51
C GLN A 7 -48.98 14.98 18.47
N ASP A 8 -50.12 15.34 17.84
CA ASP A 8 -50.74 14.52 16.79
C ASP A 8 -49.85 14.46 15.53
N ASP A 9 -49.22 15.56 15.13
CA ASP A 9 -48.28 15.61 13.99
C ASP A 9 -47.01 14.80 14.26
N LEU A 10 -46.45 14.90 15.48
CA LEU A 10 -45.31 14.08 15.88
C LEU A 10 -45.66 12.59 15.85
N ASN A 11 -46.83 12.21 16.35
CA ASN A 11 -47.27 10.82 16.35
C ASN A 11 -47.45 10.29 14.92
N LEU A 12 -48.01 11.11 14.01
CA LEU A 12 -48.13 10.79 12.59
C LEU A 12 -46.75 10.64 11.91
N MET A 13 -45.79 11.49 12.26
CA MET A 13 -44.42 11.39 11.74
C MET A 13 -43.71 10.12 12.24
N LEU A 14 -43.92 9.76 13.51
CA LEU A 14 -43.36 8.54 14.10
C LEU A 14 -43.94 7.29 13.44
N GLU A 15 -45.24 7.26 13.18
CA GLU A 15 -45.90 6.17 12.45
C GLU A 15 -45.31 5.99 11.05
N LYS A 16 -45.21 7.08 10.27
CA LYS A 16 -44.57 7.06 8.94
C LYS A 16 -43.11 6.61 9.01
N SER A 17 -42.36 7.03 10.03
CA SER A 17 -40.97 6.61 10.23
C SER A 17 -40.86 5.12 10.53
N LEU A 18 -41.81 4.54 11.26
CA LEU A 18 -41.86 3.11 11.52
C LEU A 18 -42.18 2.31 10.26
N ASP A 19 -43.08 2.82 9.41
CA ASP A 19 -43.42 2.19 8.13
C ASP A 19 -42.20 2.14 7.19
N VAL A 20 -41.50 3.27 7.03
CA VAL A 20 -40.25 3.33 6.24
C VAL A 20 -39.20 2.39 6.81
N SER A 21 -39.08 2.30 8.14
CA SER A 21 -38.13 1.37 8.77
C SER A 21 -38.47 -0.09 8.47
N ARG A 22 -39.76 -0.47 8.52
CA ARG A 22 -40.22 -1.82 8.17
C ARG A 22 -39.98 -2.14 6.70
N GLU A 23 -40.21 -1.18 5.81
CA GLU A 23 -39.95 -1.32 4.37
C GLU A 23 -38.47 -1.54 4.09
N ILE A 24 -37.59 -0.74 4.70
CA ILE A 24 -36.13 -0.90 4.57
C ILE A 24 -35.69 -2.27 5.08
N VAL A 25 -36.19 -2.71 6.24
CA VAL A 25 -35.85 -4.04 6.79
C VAL A 25 -36.32 -5.14 5.85
N THR A 26 -37.56 -5.06 5.36
CA THR A 26 -38.10 -6.06 4.42
C THR A 26 -37.33 -6.08 3.10
N SER A 27 -36.89 -4.92 2.62
CA SER A 27 -36.04 -4.79 1.44
C SER A 27 -34.65 -5.41 1.67
N ILE A 28 -34.04 -5.18 2.85
CA ILE A 28 -32.77 -5.80 3.24
C ILE A 28 -32.92 -7.32 3.33
N ASP A 29 -33.96 -7.82 3.99
CA ASP A 29 -34.24 -9.27 4.12
C ASP A 29 -34.46 -9.91 2.74
N SER A 30 -35.20 -9.24 1.85
CA SER A 30 -35.42 -9.72 0.48
C SER A 30 -34.12 -9.79 -0.32
N ARG A 31 -33.28 -8.75 -0.22
CA ARG A 31 -31.95 -8.73 -0.86
C ARG A 31 -31.01 -9.76 -0.26
N LEU A 32 -31.07 -10.00 1.05
CA LEU A 32 -30.26 -11.02 1.74
C LEU A 32 -30.64 -12.43 1.28
N ASN A 33 -31.94 -12.72 1.14
CA ASN A 33 -32.41 -14.00 0.63
C ASN A 33 -32.04 -14.21 -0.85
N GLN A 34 -32.11 -13.16 -1.68
CA GLN A 34 -31.69 -13.23 -3.08
C GLN A 34 -30.18 -13.54 -3.23
N ILE A 35 -29.34 -12.95 -2.38
CA ILE A 35 -27.89 -13.20 -2.38
C ILE A 35 -27.57 -14.61 -1.84
N GLY A 36 -28.38 -15.15 -0.92
CA GLY A 36 -28.19 -16.50 -0.39
C GLY A 36 -28.58 -17.63 -1.35
N GLU A 37 -29.38 -17.35 -2.38
CA GLU A 37 -29.85 -18.35 -3.36
C GLU A 37 -28.95 -18.44 -4.62
N GLU A 38 -28.04 -17.49 -4.84
CA GLU A 38 -27.14 -17.47 -6.00
C GLU A 38 -25.92 -18.42 -5.87
N GLU A 39 -25.77 -19.13 -4.74
CA GLU A 39 -24.62 -20.00 -4.47
C GLU A 39 -24.85 -21.50 -4.82
N GLN A 40 -25.99 -21.87 -5.44
CA GLN A 40 -26.30 -23.28 -5.78
C GLN A 40 -27.09 -23.54 -7.07
N VAL A 41 -26.83 -22.91 -8.22
CA VAL A 41 -27.28 -23.49 -9.51
C VAL A 41 -26.38 -23.07 -10.67
N LEU A 42 -25.34 -23.84 -11.01
CA LEU A 42 -24.78 -23.87 -12.37
C LEU A 42 -24.09 -25.23 -12.64
N GLU A 43 -24.89 -26.26 -12.88
CA GLU A 43 -24.52 -27.35 -13.79
C GLU A 43 -25.55 -27.39 -14.93
N ASP A 44 -25.02 -27.50 -16.15
CA ASP A 44 -25.70 -27.85 -17.41
C ASP A 44 -26.64 -26.80 -18.07
N GLU A 45 -26.14 -26.13 -19.12
CA GLU A 45 -26.51 -26.48 -20.50
C GLU A 45 -25.67 -25.71 -21.53
N ALA A 46 -25.30 -26.39 -22.59
CA ALA A 46 -24.44 -25.90 -23.66
C ALA A 46 -25.22 -25.14 -24.76
N LEU A 47 -24.44 -24.31 -25.49
CA LEU A 47 -24.46 -24.13 -26.95
C LEU A 47 -25.07 -22.82 -27.55
N THR A 48 -24.22 -22.21 -28.38
CA THR A 48 -24.45 -21.27 -29.51
C THR A 48 -24.51 -19.76 -29.28
N THR A 49 -23.36 -19.13 -29.59
CA THR A 49 -23.13 -18.08 -30.61
C THR A 49 -23.88 -16.73 -30.54
N GLU A 50 -23.06 -15.69 -30.73
CA GLU A 50 -23.33 -14.30 -31.14
C GLU A 50 -23.33 -13.26 -29.99
N LEU A 51 -22.37 -12.33 -30.09
CA LEU A 51 -22.06 -11.26 -29.13
C LEU A 51 -23.27 -10.37 -28.78
N PRO A 52 -23.33 -9.93 -27.51
CA PRO A 52 -23.72 -8.56 -27.21
C PRO A 52 -22.61 -7.86 -26.41
N ASP A 53 -22.19 -6.72 -26.96
CA ASP A 53 -21.28 -5.80 -26.30
C ASP A 53 -22.02 -5.05 -25.18
N SER A 54 -21.27 -4.74 -24.11
CA SER A 54 -21.67 -4.02 -22.88
C SER A 54 -22.49 -4.81 -21.85
N SER A 55 -21.85 -5.82 -21.28
CA SER A 55 -22.16 -6.34 -19.94
C SER A 55 -22.29 -5.21 -18.90
N PRO A 56 -23.26 -5.29 -17.98
CA PRO A 56 -23.39 -4.35 -16.86
C PRO A 56 -22.12 -4.42 -16.03
N ILE A 57 -21.58 -3.24 -15.71
CA ILE A 57 -20.38 -3.01 -14.91
C ILE A 57 -20.52 -3.76 -13.59
N GLN A 58 -19.99 -4.98 -13.54
CA GLN A 58 -19.75 -5.65 -12.26
C GLN A 58 -18.80 -4.75 -11.46
N PRO A 59 -18.99 -4.63 -10.13
CA PRO A 59 -18.10 -3.85 -9.30
C PRO A 59 -16.72 -4.52 -9.34
N LYS A 60 -15.88 -4.05 -10.25
CA LYS A 60 -14.46 -4.36 -10.40
C LYS A 60 -13.83 -4.50 -9.02
N ALA A 61 -13.59 -5.74 -8.59
CA ALA A 61 -13.03 -6.01 -7.28
C ALA A 61 -11.65 -5.35 -7.23
N LYS A 62 -11.49 -4.39 -6.33
CA LYS A 62 -10.24 -3.65 -6.18
C LYS A 62 -9.35 -4.39 -5.19
N ILE A 63 -8.25 -4.93 -5.68
CA ILE A 63 -7.25 -5.65 -4.89
C ILE A 63 -6.14 -4.68 -4.51
N ARG A 64 -5.65 -4.70 -3.26
CA ARG A 64 -4.48 -3.89 -2.88
C ARG A 64 -3.19 -4.53 -3.39
N ILE A 65 -2.22 -3.71 -3.80
CA ILE A 65 -0.95 -4.19 -4.36
C ILE A 65 -0.21 -5.14 -3.39
N TYR A 66 -0.23 -4.89 -2.08
CA TYR A 66 0.38 -5.82 -1.12
C TYR A 66 -0.32 -7.18 -1.06
N GLU A 67 -1.62 -7.25 -1.34
CA GLU A 67 -2.38 -8.50 -1.35
C GLU A 67 -2.04 -9.30 -2.60
N LEU A 68 -1.95 -8.61 -3.74
CA LEU A 68 -1.45 -9.18 -4.98
C LEU A 68 -0.02 -9.71 -4.81
N ALA A 69 0.88 -8.91 -4.23
CA ALA A 69 2.27 -9.31 -3.99
C ALA A 69 2.38 -10.54 -3.10
N ARG A 70 1.54 -10.60 -2.05
CA ARG A 70 1.45 -11.76 -1.15
C ARG A 70 0.99 -13.01 -1.89
N GLY A 71 0.02 -12.89 -2.80
CA GLY A 71 -0.44 -14.01 -3.63
C GLY A 71 0.63 -14.55 -4.58
N LEU A 72 1.55 -13.67 -5.00
CA LEU A 72 2.68 -13.98 -5.89
C LEU A 72 3.95 -14.43 -5.15
N GLY A 73 3.97 -14.35 -3.82
CA GLY A 73 5.17 -14.67 -3.02
C GLY A 73 6.31 -13.67 -3.17
N ILE A 74 6.09 -12.49 -3.78
CA ILE A 74 7.09 -11.44 -3.96
C ILE A 74 6.86 -10.27 -2.99
N ASN A 75 7.89 -9.45 -2.78
CA ASN A 75 7.75 -8.26 -1.94
C ASN A 75 6.86 -7.23 -2.65
N SER A 76 5.96 -6.57 -1.92
CA SER A 76 5.14 -5.47 -2.47
C SER A 76 5.97 -4.38 -3.18
N ARG A 77 7.19 -4.10 -2.72
CA ARG A 77 8.11 -3.16 -3.35
C ARG A 77 8.72 -3.70 -4.65
N ASP A 78 8.97 -5.02 -4.69
CA ASP A 78 9.45 -5.71 -5.90
C ASP A 78 8.35 -5.76 -6.96
N LEU A 79 7.11 -6.08 -6.55
CA LEU A 79 5.94 -5.99 -7.42
C LEU A 79 5.76 -4.57 -7.98
N ILE A 80 5.89 -3.53 -7.14
CA ILE A 80 5.81 -2.14 -7.61
C ILE A 80 6.88 -1.82 -8.66
N TYR A 81 8.11 -2.26 -8.44
CA TYR A 81 9.20 -2.04 -9.40
C TYR A 81 8.91 -2.73 -10.74
N ARG A 82 8.45 -3.99 -10.70
CA ARG A 82 8.02 -4.75 -11.89
C ARG A 82 6.83 -4.10 -12.59
N MET A 83 5.88 -3.56 -11.81
CA MET A 83 4.73 -2.82 -12.34
C MET A 83 5.15 -1.50 -13.00
N GLN A 84 6.11 -0.76 -12.42
CA GLN A 84 6.68 0.45 -13.01
C GLN A 84 7.42 0.15 -14.32
N ALA A 85 8.20 -0.93 -14.36
CA ALA A 85 8.84 -1.41 -15.58
C ALA A 85 7.81 -1.82 -16.65
N ALA A 86 6.65 -2.33 -16.25
CA ALA A 86 5.53 -2.64 -17.13
C ALA A 86 4.73 -1.41 -17.61
N GLY A 87 5.06 -0.20 -17.13
CA GLY A 87 4.42 1.07 -17.52
C GLY A 87 3.30 1.53 -16.57
N TYR A 88 3.14 0.90 -15.40
CA TYR A 88 2.15 1.29 -14.41
C TYR A 88 2.74 2.24 -13.36
N SER A 89 2.11 3.39 -13.15
CA SER A 89 2.57 4.38 -12.16
C SER A 89 1.97 4.13 -10.77
N TYR A 90 2.35 3.02 -10.15
CA TYR A 90 2.07 2.78 -8.73
C TYR A 90 3.35 2.97 -7.92
N ASP A 91 3.24 3.64 -6.77
CA ASP A 91 4.33 4.02 -5.88
C ASP A 91 4.16 3.44 -4.47
N ASN A 92 2.91 3.19 -4.09
CA ASN A 92 2.54 2.77 -2.75
C ASN A 92 1.94 1.34 -2.74
N PRO A 93 2.42 0.45 -1.86
CA PRO A 93 1.84 -0.89 -1.65
C PRO A 93 0.36 -0.92 -1.28
N LEU A 94 -0.17 0.19 -0.75
CA LEU A 94 -1.59 0.33 -0.39
C LEU A 94 -2.46 0.75 -1.57
N ASN A 95 -1.88 1.10 -2.71
CA ASN A 95 -2.65 1.42 -3.90
C ASN A 95 -3.50 0.20 -4.30
N THR A 96 -4.67 0.49 -4.85
CA THR A 96 -5.62 -0.53 -5.30
C THR A 96 -5.60 -0.62 -6.80
N ILE A 97 -5.69 -1.85 -7.30
CA ILE A 97 -5.75 -2.17 -8.71
C ILE A 97 -7.01 -2.98 -8.99
N ASP A 98 -7.53 -2.85 -10.20
CA ASP A 98 -8.64 -3.67 -10.68
C ASP A 98 -8.18 -5.13 -10.84
N GLU A 99 -9.04 -6.08 -10.51
CA GLU A 99 -8.78 -7.52 -10.65
C GLU A 99 -8.36 -7.90 -12.08
N VAL A 100 -8.98 -7.27 -13.09
CA VAL A 100 -8.61 -7.46 -14.50
C VAL A 100 -7.17 -7.00 -14.76
N THR A 101 -6.80 -5.83 -14.24
CA THR A 101 -5.43 -5.30 -14.36
C THR A 101 -4.44 -6.15 -13.56
N ALA A 102 -4.84 -6.67 -12.41
CA ALA A 102 -4.03 -7.58 -11.60
C ALA A 102 -3.72 -8.86 -12.37
N GLY A 103 -4.72 -9.47 -13.03
CA GLY A 103 -4.54 -10.65 -13.88
C GLY A 103 -3.53 -10.42 -15.01
N ILE A 104 -3.69 -9.31 -15.75
CA ILE A 104 -2.76 -8.94 -16.83
C ILE A 104 -1.32 -8.77 -16.32
N ILE A 105 -1.16 -8.21 -15.11
CA ILE A 105 0.14 -8.03 -14.48
C ILE A 105 0.75 -9.38 -14.08
N ILE A 106 -0.05 -10.29 -13.51
CA ILE A 106 0.38 -11.65 -13.15
C ILE A 106 0.88 -12.40 -14.38
N ASP A 107 0.09 -12.42 -15.45
CA ASP A 107 0.43 -13.14 -16.68
C ASP A 107 1.72 -12.61 -17.30
N ARG A 108 1.89 -11.28 -17.33
CA ARG A 108 3.10 -10.64 -17.82
C ARG A 108 4.31 -10.99 -16.96
N MET A 109 4.17 -11.02 -15.64
CA MET A 109 5.28 -11.37 -14.74
C MET A 109 5.68 -12.83 -14.86
N ASN A 110 4.73 -13.74 -15.02
CA ASN A 110 5.03 -15.16 -15.22
C ASN A 110 5.79 -15.38 -16.54
N SER A 111 5.44 -14.65 -17.61
CA SER A 111 6.18 -14.72 -18.89
C SER A 111 7.62 -14.18 -18.83
N LEU A 112 7.96 -13.34 -17.85
CA LEU A 112 9.31 -12.78 -17.66
C LEU A 112 10.20 -13.65 -16.77
N ASN A 113 9.61 -14.49 -15.92
CA ASN A 113 10.36 -15.34 -14.97
C ASN A 113 10.79 -16.69 -15.58
N GLU A 114 10.43 -16.99 -16.84
CA GLU A 114 10.87 -18.22 -17.52
C GLU A 114 12.36 -18.19 -17.93
N ASP A 115 13.00 -17.01 -17.94
CA ASP A 115 14.38 -16.83 -18.41
C ASP A 115 15.46 -16.77 -17.30
N GLU A 116 15.10 -16.79 -16.00
CA GLU A 116 16.06 -16.55 -14.89
C GLU A 116 16.07 -17.62 -13.78
N GLN A 117 15.70 -18.88 -14.06
CA GLN A 117 15.83 -19.96 -13.06
C GLN A 117 17.19 -20.67 -13.01
N ASP A 118 18.11 -20.39 -13.93
CA ASP A 118 19.48 -20.90 -13.86
C ASP A 118 20.40 -19.76 -13.44
N ASN A 119 20.51 -19.46 -12.13
CA ASN A 119 21.82 -19.21 -11.51
C ASN A 119 21.80 -18.86 -10.00
N PHE A 120 22.49 -19.73 -9.26
CA PHE A 120 23.13 -19.56 -7.94
C PHE A 120 22.31 -19.73 -6.65
N ILE A 121 22.23 -20.99 -6.21
CA ILE A 121 22.63 -21.35 -4.84
C ILE A 121 24.01 -22.01 -4.90
N GLN A 122 25.02 -21.41 -4.25
CA GLN A 122 25.96 -22.12 -3.37
C GLN A 122 26.87 -21.16 -2.59
N ILE A 123 26.81 -21.31 -1.27
CA ILE A 123 27.68 -20.71 -0.25
C ILE A 123 28.77 -21.75 0.05
N GLN A 124 30.08 -21.41 0.03
CA GLN A 124 31.04 -21.62 1.13
C GLN A 124 32.54 -21.47 0.75
N ASP A 125 33.26 -20.83 1.70
CA ASP A 125 34.63 -21.10 2.19
C ASP A 125 35.92 -20.64 1.45
N GLN A 126 36.49 -19.53 1.99
CA GLN A 126 37.90 -19.36 2.44
C GLN A 126 39.05 -18.98 1.42
N PRO A 127 40.22 -18.43 1.88
CA PRO A 127 40.69 -17.05 1.59
C PRO A 127 42.10 -16.96 0.91
N PRO A 128 42.96 -15.96 1.20
CA PRO A 128 43.36 -14.83 0.34
C PRO A 128 44.72 -15.01 -0.38
N ALA A 129 44.94 -14.29 -1.48
CA ALA A 129 46.29 -13.99 -1.97
C ALA A 129 46.33 -12.71 -2.82
N GLU A 130 47.39 -11.93 -2.59
CA GLU A 130 47.93 -10.78 -3.31
C GLU A 130 47.86 -10.94 -4.85
N ILE A 131 47.97 -9.94 -5.72
CA ILE A 131 49.13 -9.07 -5.93
C ILE A 131 48.80 -7.84 -6.83
N THR A 132 49.39 -6.70 -6.44
CA THR A 132 50.01 -5.63 -7.28
C THR A 132 49.20 -4.56 -8.01
N ALA A 133 49.62 -3.33 -7.67
CA ALA A 133 49.31 -2.02 -8.20
C ALA A 133 49.98 -1.68 -9.55
N GLN A 134 49.45 -0.64 -10.22
CA GLN A 134 50.14 0.53 -10.84
C GLN A 134 49.07 1.32 -11.62
N GLU A 135 48.52 2.42 -11.11
CA GLU A 135 49.02 3.81 -11.23
C GLU A 135 49.43 4.23 -12.66
N ASN A 136 48.63 5.09 -13.30
CA ASN A 136 49.10 6.43 -13.67
C ASN A 136 47.95 7.36 -14.08
N GLU A 137 48.03 8.56 -13.52
CA GLU A 137 47.12 9.71 -13.63
C GLU A 137 47.37 10.54 -14.90
N LEU A 138 46.36 11.30 -15.35
CA LEU A 138 46.35 12.79 -15.41
C LEU A 138 45.44 13.39 -16.50
N ALA A 139 44.53 14.24 -16.01
CA ALA A 139 44.02 15.51 -16.57
C ALA A 139 43.00 15.47 -17.73
N GLN A 140 41.95 16.32 -17.80
CA GLN A 140 41.34 17.33 -16.93
C GLN A 140 40.02 17.80 -17.62
N ALA A 141 38.98 18.11 -16.81
CA ALA A 141 37.93 19.14 -16.98
C ALA A 141 36.60 18.94 -17.79
N GLN A 142 35.52 18.67 -17.02
CA GLN A 142 34.14 19.26 -16.98
C GLN A 142 33.01 18.80 -17.96
N PRO A 143 31.70 18.85 -17.55
CA PRO A 143 31.06 18.23 -16.39
C PRO A 143 29.80 17.37 -16.73
N LEU A 144 29.64 16.26 -15.99
CA LEU A 144 28.42 15.48 -15.67
C LEU A 144 27.35 15.25 -16.75
N ASN A 145 27.46 14.10 -17.40
CA ASN A 145 26.34 13.40 -18.04
C ASN A 145 26.09 12.13 -17.20
N LEU A 146 24.96 12.01 -16.50
CA LEU A 146 24.57 10.70 -15.97
C LEU A 146 23.05 10.52 -15.91
N VAL A 147 22.61 9.68 -16.82
CA VAL A 147 21.42 8.86 -16.81
C VAL A 147 21.32 8.09 -15.47
N ASN A 148 20.16 8.18 -14.81
CA ASN A 148 19.65 7.30 -13.74
C ASN A 148 19.60 5.81 -14.18
N PRO A 149 19.15 4.80 -13.41
CA PRO A 149 19.00 4.59 -11.94
C PRO A 149 19.49 3.19 -11.47
N VAL A 150 20.15 3.03 -10.31
CA VAL A 150 20.40 1.69 -9.69
C VAL A 150 20.55 1.88 -8.17
N THR A 151 19.50 1.64 -7.37
CA THR A 151 19.22 0.44 -6.53
C THR A 151 20.34 -0.06 -5.59
N ASN A 152 19.89 -0.26 -4.34
CA ASN A 152 20.35 -1.20 -3.32
C ASN A 152 21.54 -0.85 -2.43
N ASP A 153 21.19 -0.68 -1.15
CA ASP A 153 21.90 -1.13 0.04
C ASP A 153 23.41 -1.26 -0.11
N ASN A 154 24.09 -0.12 0.01
CA ASN A 154 25.41 -0.07 0.62
C ASN A 154 25.51 1.16 1.52
N PRO A 155 26.34 1.04 2.57
CA PRO A 155 26.25 1.80 3.82
C PRO A 155 26.61 3.25 3.56
N LEU A 156 25.88 4.14 4.21
CA LEU A 156 26.25 5.53 4.52
C LEU A 156 27.33 6.10 3.58
N GLU A 157 26.94 6.95 2.63
CA GLU A 157 27.82 8.07 2.33
C GLU A 157 27.95 8.88 3.63
N ILE A 158 29.02 8.54 4.35
CA ILE A 158 29.49 9.23 5.54
C ILE A 158 29.92 10.60 5.05
N ASP A 159 29.03 11.56 5.16
CA ASP A 159 29.46 12.93 5.49
C ASP A 159 29.07 13.32 6.92
N ASN A 160 28.23 12.53 7.62
CA ASN A 160 27.97 12.79 9.04
C ASN A 160 27.15 11.70 9.79
N LEU A 161 27.64 10.46 9.89
CA LEU A 161 27.02 9.45 10.77
C LEU A 161 26.94 9.96 12.22
N GLU A 162 27.98 10.66 12.66
CA GLU A 162 28.05 11.31 13.97
C GLU A 162 26.99 12.40 14.13
N ALA A 163 26.72 13.24 13.13
CA ALA A 163 25.63 14.21 13.23
C ALA A 163 24.25 13.58 13.15
N LEU A 164 24.06 12.44 12.47
CA LEU A 164 22.79 11.73 12.49
C LEU A 164 22.51 11.13 13.87
N GLU A 165 23.53 10.53 14.50
CA GLU A 165 23.44 10.03 15.87
C GLU A 165 23.22 11.17 16.88
N ALA A 166 23.96 12.28 16.76
CA ALA A 166 23.77 13.46 17.60
C ALA A 166 22.38 14.11 17.41
N TRP A 167 21.86 14.10 16.18
CA TRP A 167 20.51 14.58 15.88
C TRP A 167 19.45 13.66 16.47
N VAL A 168 19.56 12.34 16.31
CA VAL A 168 18.65 11.37 16.94
C VAL A 168 18.70 11.48 18.47
N GLU A 169 19.88 11.66 19.06
CA GLU A 169 20.06 11.86 20.50
C GLU A 169 19.45 13.18 20.98
N SER A 170 19.56 14.25 20.18
CA SER A 170 18.85 15.51 20.43
C SER A 170 17.34 15.33 20.36
N LEU A 171 16.84 14.52 19.40
CA LEU A 171 15.43 14.21 19.26
C LEU A 171 14.90 13.35 20.42
N LYS A 172 15.70 12.42 20.95
CA LYS A 172 15.35 11.65 22.16
C LYS A 172 15.13 12.56 23.37
N LYS A 173 15.91 13.63 23.48
CA LYS A 173 15.80 14.65 24.54
C LYS A 173 14.68 15.68 24.28
N ALA A 174 14.26 15.84 23.03
CA ALA A 174 13.21 16.76 22.64
C ALA A 174 11.81 16.24 23.04
N HIS A 175 10.83 17.14 22.98
CA HIS A 175 9.44 16.77 23.27
C HIS A 175 8.95 15.70 22.26
N PRO A 176 8.23 14.65 22.72
CA PRO A 176 7.85 13.48 21.91
C PRO A 176 7.23 13.83 20.56
N TYR A 177 6.37 14.85 20.57
CA TYR A 177 5.63 15.31 19.39
C TYR A 177 6.55 15.87 18.31
N VAL A 178 7.62 16.56 18.69
CA VAL A 178 8.56 17.17 17.75
C VAL A 178 9.46 16.09 17.17
N ALA A 179 9.94 15.17 18.01
CA ALA A 179 10.81 14.08 17.59
C ALA A 179 10.12 13.12 16.60
N VAL A 180 8.90 12.67 16.94
CA VAL A 180 8.12 11.79 16.07
C VAL A 180 7.78 12.49 14.75
N LYS A 181 7.36 13.76 14.79
CA LYS A 181 7.04 14.52 13.58
C LYS A 181 8.26 14.71 12.69
N ALA A 182 9.40 15.11 13.25
CA ALA A 182 10.63 15.35 12.48
C ALA A 182 11.14 14.07 11.80
N LEU A 183 11.09 12.92 12.48
CA LEU A 183 11.47 11.64 11.87
C LEU A 183 10.44 11.18 10.82
N TYR A 184 9.16 11.38 11.07
CA TYR A 184 8.13 11.04 10.08
C TYR A 184 8.24 11.90 8.82
N ASP A 185 8.47 13.21 8.98
CA ASP A 185 8.70 14.15 7.87
C ASP A 185 9.99 13.80 7.08
N LYS A 186 10.96 13.13 7.72
CA LYS A 186 12.18 12.59 7.08
C LYS A 186 11.96 11.23 6.39
N GLY A 187 10.75 10.69 6.41
CA GLY A 187 10.39 9.44 5.73
C GLY A 187 10.67 8.16 6.54
N TYR A 188 10.98 8.25 7.84
CA TYR A 188 11.17 7.07 8.67
C TYR A 188 9.83 6.37 8.93
N SER A 189 9.81 5.04 8.84
CA SER A 189 8.63 4.23 9.16
C SER A 189 8.30 4.29 10.66
N ILE A 190 7.03 4.12 11.03
CA ILE A 190 6.58 4.08 12.44
C ILE A 190 7.40 3.07 13.26
N ARG A 191 7.73 1.91 12.67
CA ARG A 191 8.59 0.90 13.28
C ARG A 191 10.01 1.40 13.51
N ALA A 192 10.60 2.10 12.53
CA ALA A 192 11.93 2.67 12.67
C ALA A 192 11.94 3.78 13.73
N ILE A 193 10.97 4.69 13.72
CA ILE A 193 10.83 5.76 14.72
C ILE A 193 10.69 5.18 16.14
N ALA A 194 9.86 4.14 16.31
CA ALA A 194 9.70 3.44 17.58
C ALA A 194 11.03 2.86 18.09
N LYS A 195 11.83 2.25 17.20
CA LYS A 195 13.16 1.75 17.55
C LYS A 195 14.14 2.90 17.86
N LEU A 196 14.16 3.95 17.04
CA LEU A 196 15.08 5.09 17.19
C LEU A 196 14.80 5.92 18.45
N LEU A 197 13.53 6.07 18.84
CA LEU A 197 13.13 6.84 20.02
C LEU A 197 12.89 5.95 21.25
N GLU A 198 13.10 4.64 21.15
CA GLU A 198 12.84 3.65 22.21
C GLU A 198 11.40 3.73 22.77
N ARG A 199 10.41 3.89 21.88
CA ARG A 199 8.99 4.03 22.23
C ARG A 199 8.11 2.95 21.62
N GLY A 200 6.90 2.82 22.16
CA GLY A 200 5.89 1.92 21.62
C GLY A 200 5.39 2.38 20.24
N GLN A 201 5.19 1.44 19.31
CA GLN A 201 4.64 1.74 17.98
C GLN A 201 3.25 2.39 18.05
N GLY A 202 2.42 1.97 19.01
CA GLY A 202 1.11 2.57 19.26
C GLY A 202 1.21 4.02 19.75
N GLU A 203 2.21 4.33 20.57
CA GLU A 203 2.47 5.70 21.06
C GLU A 203 2.90 6.62 19.91
N VAL A 204 3.81 6.15 19.06
CA VAL A 204 4.27 6.89 17.87
C VAL A 204 3.09 7.16 16.91
N SER A 205 2.25 6.16 16.67
CA SER A 205 1.03 6.30 15.84
C SER A 205 0.04 7.30 16.44
N LEU A 206 -0.19 7.23 17.75
CA LEU A 206 -1.07 8.15 18.47
C LEU A 206 -0.57 9.59 18.40
N ILE A 207 0.72 9.81 18.62
CA ILE A 207 1.35 11.14 18.52
C ILE A 207 1.17 11.69 17.11
N LEU A 208 1.42 10.89 16.08
CA LEU A 208 1.26 11.31 14.70
C LEU A 208 -0.19 11.69 14.36
N ASN A 209 -1.16 10.91 14.85
CA ASN A 209 -2.59 11.19 14.68
C ASN A 209 -2.98 12.53 15.35
N LEU A 210 -2.53 12.76 16.59
CA LEU A 210 -2.77 14.01 17.31
C LEU A 210 -2.15 15.22 16.60
N VAL A 211 -0.95 15.08 16.05
CA VAL A 211 -0.28 16.10 15.24
C VAL A 211 -1.11 16.43 13.98
N ASN A 212 -1.57 15.42 13.26
CA ASN A 212 -2.35 15.61 12.03
C ASN A 212 -3.73 16.20 12.31
N LYS A 213 -4.39 15.79 13.39
CA LYS A 213 -5.69 16.33 13.80
C LYS A 213 -5.62 17.81 14.19
N LYS A 214 -4.52 18.24 14.84
CA LYS A 214 -4.28 19.67 15.14
C LYS A 214 -4.11 20.51 13.87
N ARG A 215 -3.54 19.94 12.80
CA ARG A 215 -3.39 20.60 11.50
C ARG A 215 -4.69 20.70 10.70
N ALA A 216 -5.64 19.79 10.92
CA ALA A 216 -6.94 19.81 10.25
C ALA A 216 -7.95 20.77 10.90
N CYS A 217 -7.66 21.26 12.11
CA CYS A 217 -8.54 22.11 12.90
C CYS A 217 -8.02 23.57 13.03
N MET A 218 -6.85 23.86 12.46
CA MET A 218 -6.30 25.22 12.30
C MET A 218 -6.44 25.63 10.84
#